data_AF-A0A7R9V4Z2-F1
#
_entry.id   AF-A0A7R9V4Z2-F1
#
_cell.length_a   1.000
_cell.length_b   1.000
_cell.length_c   1.000
_cell.angle_alpha   90.00
_cell.angle_beta   90.00
_cell.angle_gamma   90.00
#
_symmetry.space_group_name_H-M   'P 1'
#
loop_
_entity.id
_entity.type
_entity.pdbx_description
1 polymer ?
#
loop_
_entity_poly.entity_id
_entity_poly.type
_entity_poly.pdbx_seq_one_letter_code
_entity_poly.pdbx_strand_id
1 'polypeptide(L)'
;DSQYLDAGCATASGNRYGNLNQDYCVVQEMYTATEIPVDGKQTYLAAVCDGHALLGDKAAIFAGKAMIRALYAGTFRNKKLARVAADDCQDEMRRIFSKGHAAALSVYESAPLSIKYPSHIPGGKLLDFSLVDLPGGVQVYRCNGR
;
A
#
# COMPACT_ATOMS: atom_id res chain seq x y z
N ASP A 1 -6.50 16.57 29.20
CA ASP A 1 -5.60 15.73 28.41
C ASP A 1 -6.28 15.33 27.11
N SER A 2 -5.63 15.63 25.97
CA SER A 2 -6.17 15.32 24.65
C SER A 2 -6.36 13.82 24.50
N GLN A 3 -7.59 13.36 24.25
CA GLN A 3 -7.91 11.97 23.91
C GLN A 3 -7.41 11.57 22.50
N TYR A 4 -6.80 12.52 21.78
CA TYR A 4 -6.37 12.39 20.39
C TYR A 4 -4.86 12.60 20.29
N LEU A 5 -4.22 11.76 19.48
CA LEU A 5 -2.84 11.92 19.06
C LEU A 5 -2.84 12.68 17.74
N ASP A 6 -2.04 13.75 17.65
CA ASP A 6 -1.80 14.42 16.37
C ASP A 6 -0.97 13.49 15.48
N ALA A 7 -1.61 12.90 14.49
CA ALA A 7 -1.05 11.88 13.62
C ALA A 7 -1.18 12.30 12.16
N GLY A 8 -0.04 12.35 11.48
CA GLY A 8 0.04 12.60 10.06
C GLY A 8 0.97 11.61 9.37
N CYS A 9 0.88 11.54 8.05
CA CYS A 9 1.76 10.75 7.22
C CYS A 9 2.27 11.58 6.03
N ALA A 10 3.53 11.37 5.66
CA ALA A 10 4.13 11.98 4.48
C ALA A 10 5.06 10.97 3.81
N THR A 11 5.22 11.10 2.50
CA THR A 11 6.22 10.38 1.71
C THR A 11 6.71 11.27 0.57
N ALA A 12 7.97 11.09 0.15
CA ALA A 12 8.61 11.84 -0.93
C ALA A 12 9.44 10.90 -1.80
N SER A 13 9.57 11.22 -3.09
CA SER A 13 10.30 10.39 -4.08
C SER A 13 11.80 10.28 -3.82
N GLY A 14 12.36 11.18 -3.01
CA GLY A 14 13.80 11.27 -2.77
C GLY A 14 14.58 11.47 -4.07
N ASN A 15 15.80 10.92 -4.12
CA ASN A 15 16.73 11.14 -5.25
C ASN A 15 16.90 9.91 -6.16
N ARG A 16 16.26 8.77 -5.86
CA ARG A 16 16.57 7.48 -6.49
C ARG A 16 15.95 7.33 -7.88
N TYR A 17 14.73 7.82 -8.08
CA TYR A 17 13.96 7.66 -9.32
C TYR A 17 13.40 9.00 -9.83
N GLY A 18 14.10 10.11 -9.57
CA GLY A 18 13.60 11.45 -9.86
C GLY A 18 12.31 11.75 -9.10
N ASN A 19 11.24 12.09 -9.83
CA ASN A 19 9.93 12.42 -9.24
C ASN A 19 9.03 11.20 -8.98
N LEU A 20 9.46 9.98 -9.35
CA LEU A 20 8.68 8.78 -9.07
C LEU A 20 8.80 8.43 -7.59
N ASN A 21 7.68 8.52 -6.88
CA ASN A 21 7.55 8.00 -5.53
C ASN A 21 6.83 6.64 -5.59
N GLN A 22 7.50 5.58 -5.15
CA GLN A 22 6.91 4.23 -5.11
C GLN A 22 6.46 3.84 -3.70
N ASP A 23 6.64 4.73 -2.74
CA ASP A 23 6.18 4.54 -1.38
C ASP A 23 4.71 4.94 -1.26
N TYR A 24 3.96 4.17 -0.50
CA TYR A 24 2.64 4.54 -0.02
C TYR A 24 2.66 4.60 1.50
N CYS A 25 2.17 5.70 2.05
CA CYS A 25 2.05 5.89 3.50
C CYS A 25 0.66 6.46 3.82
N VAL A 26 0.01 5.90 4.82
CA VAL A 26 -1.28 6.37 5.31
C VAL A 26 -1.38 6.14 6.81
N VAL A 27 -1.95 7.11 7.51
CA VAL A 27 -2.49 6.95 8.86
C VAL A 27 -3.94 7.38 8.85
N GLN A 28 -4.83 6.61 9.48
CA GLN A 28 -6.22 6.98 9.65
C GLN A 28 -6.70 6.65 11.05
N GLU A 29 -7.66 7.43 11.52
CA GLU A 29 -8.42 7.14 12.71
C GLU A 29 -9.36 5.94 12.48
N MET A 30 -9.44 5.03 13.46
CA MET A 30 -10.39 3.92 13.40
C MET A 30 -11.82 4.38 13.72
N TYR A 31 -11.96 5.32 14.65
CA TYR A 31 -13.24 5.82 15.15
C TYR A 31 -13.34 7.32 14.89
N THR A 32 -14.54 7.79 14.54
CA THR A 32 -14.90 9.19 14.76
C THR A 32 -15.05 9.46 16.26
N ALA A 33 -15.04 10.74 16.66
CA ALA A 33 -15.16 11.14 18.07
C ALA A 33 -16.38 10.53 18.79
N THR A 34 -17.47 10.27 18.07
CA THR A 34 -18.71 9.68 18.61
C THR A 34 -18.72 8.15 18.62
N GLU A 35 -17.76 7.50 17.95
CA GLU A 35 -17.70 6.04 17.82
C GLU A 35 -16.70 5.38 18.78
N ILE A 36 -15.90 6.18 19.51
CA ILE A 36 -14.92 5.64 20.46
C ILE A 36 -15.67 4.84 21.53
N PRO A 37 -15.35 3.54 21.75
CA PRO A 37 -16.02 2.73 22.75
C PRO A 37 -15.93 3.33 24.16
N VAL A 38 -16.95 3.09 25.00
CA VAL A 38 -16.91 3.46 26.42
C VAL A 38 -15.69 2.81 27.09
N ASP A 39 -14.90 3.59 27.82
CA ASP A 39 -13.59 3.19 28.38
C ASP A 39 -12.58 2.71 27.33
N GLY A 40 -12.80 3.08 26.07
CA GLY A 40 -11.91 2.88 24.95
C GLY A 40 -10.92 4.03 24.79
N LYS A 41 -9.99 3.85 23.86
CA LYS A 41 -9.10 4.91 23.38
C LYS A 41 -9.20 4.95 21.87
N GLN A 42 -8.85 6.09 21.30
CA GLN A 42 -8.68 6.18 19.86
C GLN A 42 -7.63 5.15 19.41
N THR A 43 -7.93 4.48 18.30
CA THR A 43 -7.02 3.53 17.65
C THR A 43 -6.67 4.09 16.28
N TYR A 44 -5.39 4.04 15.93
CA TYR A 44 -4.90 4.48 14.63
C TYR A 44 -4.52 3.28 13.79
N LEU A 45 -4.87 3.34 12.50
CA LEU A 45 -4.52 2.36 11.50
C LEU A 45 -3.49 3.00 10.59
N ALA A 46 -2.33 2.36 10.46
CA ALA A 46 -1.26 2.85 9.61
C ALA A 46 -0.73 1.75 8.71
N ALA A 47 -0.33 2.13 7.49
CA ALA A 47 0.35 1.25 6.56
C ALA A 47 1.43 2.05 5.83
N VAL A 48 2.61 1.44 5.73
CA VAL A 48 3.70 1.90 4.88
C VAL A 48 4.03 0.75 3.93
N CYS A 49 4.06 1.04 2.63
CA CYS A 49 4.37 0.06 1.60
C CYS A 49 5.46 0.63 0.69
N ASP A 50 6.57 -0.09 0.58
CA ASP A 50 7.67 0.21 -0.34
C ASP A 50 7.46 -0.56 -1.64
N GLY A 51 7.09 0.17 -2.69
CA GLY A 51 6.85 -0.38 -4.01
C GLY A 51 8.16 -0.59 -4.78
N HIS A 52 8.24 -1.68 -5.54
CA HIS A 52 9.39 -1.97 -6.39
C HIS A 52 8.99 -2.30 -7.82
N ALA A 53 9.94 -2.14 -8.74
CA ALA A 53 9.80 -2.36 -10.17
C ALA A 53 8.75 -1.45 -10.84
N LEU A 54 8.39 -1.77 -12.07
CA LEU A 54 7.67 -0.88 -13.00
C LEU A 54 6.26 -0.47 -12.56
N LEU A 55 5.56 -1.31 -11.80
CA LEU A 55 4.23 -1.03 -11.26
C LEU A 55 4.24 -0.90 -9.72
N GLY A 56 5.42 -0.72 -9.13
CA GLY A 56 5.61 -0.73 -7.68
C GLY A 56 4.78 0.33 -6.94
N ASP A 57 4.64 1.52 -7.52
CA ASP A 57 3.84 2.61 -6.98
C ASP A 57 2.36 2.21 -6.85
N LYS A 58 1.80 1.63 -7.91
CA LYS A 58 0.41 1.16 -7.94
C LYS A 58 0.21 -0.02 -7.00
N ALA A 59 1.13 -0.98 -7.02
CA ALA A 59 1.07 -2.15 -6.14
C ALA A 59 1.10 -1.75 -4.66
N ALA A 60 1.99 -0.83 -4.27
CA ALA A 60 2.08 -0.29 -2.92
C ALA A 60 0.79 0.42 -2.49
N ILE A 61 0.24 1.28 -3.36
CA ILE A 61 -1.04 1.97 -3.10
C ILE A 61 -2.20 0.99 -2.93
N PHE A 62 -2.33 0.01 -3.82
CA PHE A 62 -3.43 -0.95 -3.80
C PHE A 62 -3.35 -1.86 -2.58
N ALA A 63 -2.16 -2.37 -2.27
CA ALA A 63 -1.91 -3.17 -1.08
C ALA A 63 -2.24 -2.39 0.20
N GLY A 64 -1.66 -1.20 0.35
CA GLY A 64 -1.86 -0.36 1.53
C GLY A 64 -3.32 0.00 1.76
N LYS A 65 -4.04 0.45 0.72
CA LYS A 65 -5.48 0.74 0.80
C LYS A 65 -6.30 -0.50 1.18
N ALA A 66 -5.97 -1.67 0.61
CA ALA A 66 -6.68 -2.90 0.93
C ALA A 66 -6.45 -3.34 2.38
N MET A 67 -5.21 -3.25 2.89
CA MET A 67 -4.88 -3.57 4.28
C MET A 67 -5.60 -2.64 5.26
N ILE A 68 -5.61 -1.34 5.00
CA ILE A 68 -6.30 -0.35 5.83
C ILE A 68 -7.81 -0.58 5.88
N ARG A 69 -8.44 -0.86 4.73
CA ARG A 69 -9.86 -1.24 4.70
C ARG A 69 -10.13 -2.53 5.48
N ALA A 70 -9.25 -3.52 5.34
CA ALA A 70 -9.39 -4.81 6.04
C ALA A 70 -9.23 -4.68 7.56
N LEU A 71 -8.32 -3.79 8.02
CA LEU A 71 -8.15 -3.42 9.43
C LEU A 71 -9.38 -2.66 9.95
N TYR A 72 -9.88 -1.69 9.19
CA TYR A 72 -11.02 -0.86 9.58
C TYR A 72 -12.31 -1.69 9.76
N ALA A 73 -12.57 -2.60 8.83
CA ALA A 73 -13.71 -3.54 8.89
C ALA A 73 -13.40 -4.85 9.63
N GLY A 74 -12.20 -4.94 10.23
CA GLY A 74 -11.66 -6.18 10.79
C GLY A 74 -12.12 -6.47 12.21
N THR A 75 -11.65 -7.60 12.74
CA THR A 75 -12.04 -8.10 14.06
C THR A 75 -11.51 -7.27 15.21
N PHE A 76 -10.52 -6.40 14.96
CA PHE A 76 -9.94 -5.50 15.95
C PHE A 76 -10.84 -4.30 16.28
N ARG A 77 -11.81 -3.96 15.42
CA ARG A 77 -12.75 -2.87 15.71
C ARG A 77 -13.54 -3.21 16.98
N ASN A 78 -13.67 -2.23 17.86
CA ASN A 78 -14.32 -2.32 19.18
C ASN A 78 -13.68 -3.28 20.19
N LYS A 79 -12.52 -3.88 19.88
CA LYS A 79 -11.77 -4.69 20.85
C LYS A 79 -10.75 -3.85 21.59
N LYS A 80 -10.52 -4.17 22.87
CA LYS A 80 -9.37 -3.68 23.62
C LYS A 80 -8.14 -4.47 23.15
N LEU A 81 -7.33 -3.89 22.26
CA LEU A 81 -6.18 -4.57 21.62
C LEU A 81 -5.25 -5.27 22.64
N ALA A 82 -5.01 -4.65 23.80
CA ALA A 82 -4.20 -5.22 24.88
C ALA A 82 -4.76 -6.52 25.51
N ARG A 83 -6.01 -6.89 25.18
CA ARG A 83 -6.69 -8.10 25.67
C ARG A 83 -6.94 -9.14 24.57
N VAL A 84 -6.50 -8.87 23.35
CA VAL A 84 -6.62 -9.82 22.24
C VAL A 84 -5.51 -10.85 22.38
N ALA A 85 -5.83 -12.14 22.22
CA ALA A 85 -4.83 -13.20 22.28
C ALA A 85 -3.81 -13.04 21.14
N ALA A 86 -2.57 -13.43 21.39
CA ALA A 86 -1.50 -13.29 20.40
C ALA A 86 -1.81 -14.05 19.10
N ASP A 87 -2.39 -15.25 19.20
CA ASP A 87 -2.74 -16.07 18.04
C ASP A 87 -3.86 -15.43 17.21
N ASP A 88 -4.90 -14.89 17.86
CA ASP A 88 -5.96 -14.13 17.18
C ASP A 88 -5.40 -12.91 16.43
N CYS A 89 -4.44 -12.22 17.05
CA CYS A 89 -3.74 -11.11 16.41
C CYS A 89 -2.97 -11.57 15.17
N GLN A 90 -2.23 -12.67 15.27
CA GLN A 90 -1.46 -13.21 14.14
C GLN A 90 -2.37 -13.63 12.99
N ASP A 91 -3.47 -14.34 13.28
CA ASP A 91 -4.40 -14.82 12.26
C ASP A 91 -5.10 -13.66 11.54
N GLU A 92 -5.54 -12.65 12.28
CA GLU A 92 -6.15 -11.47 11.69
C GLU A 92 -5.12 -10.70 10.84
N MET A 93 -3.88 -10.56 11.29
CA MET A 93 -2.82 -9.93 10.50
C MET A 93 -2.50 -10.74 9.24
N ARG A 94 -2.42 -12.07 9.31
CA ARG A 94 -2.27 -12.93 8.11
C ARG A 94 -3.37 -12.65 7.09
N ARG A 95 -4.62 -12.60 7.54
CA ARG A 95 -5.78 -12.27 6.68
C ARG A 95 -5.64 -10.90 6.03
N ILE A 96 -5.23 -9.88 6.79
CA ILE A 96 -5.02 -8.51 6.29
C ILE A 96 -3.93 -8.49 5.21
N PHE A 97 -2.78 -9.13 5.46
CA PHE A 97 -1.70 -9.23 4.49
C PHE A 97 -2.11 -9.98 3.23
N SER A 98 -2.90 -11.06 3.34
CA SER A 98 -3.46 -11.74 2.17
C SER A 98 -4.36 -10.83 1.32
N LYS A 99 -5.14 -9.92 1.95
CA LYS A 99 -5.92 -8.91 1.22
C LYS A 99 -5.03 -7.88 0.52
N GLY A 100 -3.96 -7.44 1.18
CA GLY A 100 -2.95 -6.56 0.59
C GLY A 100 -2.29 -7.22 -0.63
N HIS A 101 -1.88 -8.48 -0.50
CA HIS A 101 -1.27 -9.26 -1.57
C HIS A 101 -2.19 -9.43 -2.78
N ALA A 102 -3.44 -9.86 -2.57
CA ALA A 102 -4.41 -10.00 -3.66
C ALA A 102 -4.66 -8.67 -4.38
N ALA A 103 -4.73 -7.55 -3.64
CA ALA A 103 -4.88 -6.23 -4.24
C ALA A 103 -3.64 -5.82 -5.06
N ALA A 104 -2.43 -6.10 -4.60
CA ALA A 104 -1.21 -5.88 -5.38
C ALA A 104 -1.18 -6.72 -6.66
N LEU A 105 -1.61 -7.99 -6.60
CA LEU A 105 -1.67 -8.87 -7.78
C LEU A 105 -2.66 -8.36 -8.83
N SER A 106 -3.80 -7.80 -8.40
CA SER A 106 -4.81 -7.24 -9.34
C SER A 106 -4.25 -6.14 -10.25
N VAL A 107 -3.19 -5.45 -9.84
CA VAL A 107 -2.47 -4.46 -10.67
C VAL A 107 -1.81 -5.12 -11.88
N TYR A 108 -1.36 -6.37 -11.74
CA TYR A 108 -0.74 -7.14 -12.82
C TYR A 108 -1.79 -7.84 -13.69
N GLU A 109 -2.91 -8.29 -13.11
CA GLU A 109 -4.04 -8.88 -13.86
C GLU A 109 -4.69 -7.89 -14.84
N SER A 110 -4.63 -6.59 -14.51
CA SER A 110 -5.09 -5.50 -15.38
C SER A 110 -3.97 -4.49 -15.60
N ALA A 111 -2.80 -5.00 -16.00
CA ALA A 111 -1.61 -4.19 -16.23
C ALA A 111 -1.84 -3.17 -17.38
N PRO A 112 -1.42 -1.90 -17.22
CA PRO A 112 -1.53 -0.91 -18.28
C PRO A 112 -0.64 -1.28 -19.48
N LEU A 113 -1.16 -1.12 -20.69
CA LEU A 113 -0.44 -1.46 -21.93
C LEU A 113 0.86 -0.68 -22.11
N SER A 114 0.96 0.52 -21.55
CA SER A 114 2.18 1.32 -21.56
C SER A 114 2.37 2.09 -20.25
N ILE A 115 3.63 2.30 -19.89
CA ILE A 115 4.03 3.10 -18.73
C ILE A 115 5.28 3.92 -19.04
N LYS A 116 5.40 5.07 -18.39
CA LYS A 116 6.62 5.86 -18.37
C LYS A 116 7.36 5.60 -17.08
N TYR A 117 8.62 5.20 -17.17
CA TYR A 117 9.44 4.91 -16.00
C TYR A 117 10.78 5.65 -16.06
N PRO A 118 11.27 6.23 -14.94
CA PRO A 118 12.53 6.96 -14.92
C PRO A 118 13.71 6.07 -15.32
N SER A 119 14.55 6.55 -16.24
CA SER A 119 15.83 5.89 -16.48
C SER A 119 16.78 6.10 -15.30
N HIS A 120 17.63 5.10 -15.01
CA HIS A 120 18.72 5.25 -14.04
C HIS A 120 19.84 6.21 -14.50
N ILE A 121 19.74 6.80 -15.70
CA ILE A 121 20.74 7.72 -16.24
C ILE A 121 20.54 9.11 -15.62
N PRO A 122 21.62 9.79 -15.17
CA PRO A 122 21.56 11.17 -14.70
C PRO A 122 20.88 12.10 -15.72
N GLY A 123 19.90 12.89 -15.26
CA GLY A 123 19.10 13.77 -16.13
C GLY A 123 17.63 13.37 -16.31
N GLY A 124 17.18 12.26 -15.69
CA GLY A 124 15.76 12.01 -15.42
C GLY A 124 14.88 11.74 -16.63
N LYS A 125 15.44 11.30 -17.76
CA LYS A 125 14.63 10.95 -18.94
C LYS A 125 13.66 9.81 -18.58
N LEU A 126 12.36 10.05 -18.81
CA LEU A 126 11.36 8.99 -18.76
C LEU A 126 11.51 8.09 -19.99
N LEU A 127 11.57 6.79 -19.76
CA LEU A 127 11.56 5.77 -20.80
C LEU A 127 10.14 5.23 -20.94
N ASP A 128 9.70 5.05 -22.19
CA ASP A 128 8.43 4.39 -22.48
C ASP A 128 8.63 2.87 -22.46
N PHE A 129 7.80 2.18 -21.67
CA PHE A 129 7.71 0.74 -21.67
C PHE A 129 6.34 0.31 -22.19
N SER A 130 6.31 -0.71 -23.02
CA SER A 130 5.09 -1.36 -23.50
C SER A 130 4.98 -2.77 -22.95
N LEU A 131 3.77 -3.17 -22.56
CA LEU A 131 3.45 -4.55 -22.21
C LEU A 131 3.43 -5.38 -23.49
N VAL A 132 4.17 -6.48 -23.51
CA VAL A 132 4.23 -7.41 -24.64
C VAL A 132 3.98 -8.83 -24.15
N ASP A 133 3.32 -9.63 -24.99
CA ASP A 133 3.14 -11.06 -24.76
C ASP A 133 4.38 -11.82 -25.22
N LEU A 134 4.96 -12.63 -24.33
CA LEU A 134 6.01 -13.58 -24.67
C LEU A 134 5.40 -14.95 -25.02
N PRO A 135 6.14 -15.81 -25.75
CA PRO A 135 5.77 -17.21 -25.93
C PRO A 135 5.46 -17.86 -24.57
N GLY A 136 4.32 -18.57 -24.48
CA GLY A 136 3.83 -19.15 -23.24
C GLY A 136 2.84 -18.27 -22.45
N GLY A 137 2.41 -17.13 -23.00
CA GLY A 137 1.36 -16.29 -22.41
C GLY A 137 1.83 -15.40 -21.26
N VAL A 138 3.15 -15.23 -21.10
CA VAL A 138 3.74 -14.39 -20.06
C VAL A 138 3.81 -12.95 -20.56
N GLN A 139 3.21 -12.03 -19.82
CA GLN A 139 3.25 -10.60 -20.12
C GLN A 139 4.44 -9.92 -19.44
N VAL A 140 5.23 -9.16 -20.19
CA VAL A 140 6.36 -8.39 -19.65
C VAL A 140 6.41 -7.00 -20.25
N TYR A 141 6.94 -6.04 -19.48
CA TYR A 141 7.25 -4.72 -20.02
C TYR A 141 8.59 -4.71 -20.75
N ARG A 142 8.62 -4.14 -21.95
CA ARG A 142 9.84 -3.89 -22.73
C ARG A 142 10.02 -2.39 -22.95
N CYS A 143 11.25 -1.91 -22.79
CA CYS A 143 11.60 -0.52 -23.10
C CYS A 143 11.53 -0.31 -24.61
N ASN A 144 10.77 0.69 -25.05
CA ASN A 144 10.72 1.09 -26.45
C ASN A 144 11.99 1.89 -26.78
N GLY A 145 12.71 1.50 -27.83
CA GLY A 145 13.86 2.28 -28.33
C GLY A 145 15.23 1.92 -27.72
N ARG A 146 15.46 0.65 -27.40
CA ARG A 146 16.81 0.07 -27.31
C ARG A 146 16.99 -1.00 -28.37
#